data_AF-A0A6N7IQ75-F1
#
_entry.id   AF-A0A6N7IQ75-F1
#
_cell.length_a   1.000
_cell.length_b   1.000
_cell.length_c   1.000
_cell.angle_alpha   90.00
_cell.angle_beta   90.00
_cell.angle_gamma   90.00
#
_symmetry.space_group_name_H-M   'P 1'
#
loop_
_entity.id
_entity.type
_entity.pdbx_description
1 polymer ?
#
loop_
_entity_poly.entity_id
_entity_poly.type
_entity_poly.pdbx_seq_one_letter_code
_entity_poly.pdbx_strand_id
1 'polypeptide(L)'
;MGQITNKTGLALDSRLKKLPQNRLKKLQDYLSGQKDIVAVYLFGSFGTGYQHNYSDIDLGIVFSPQSLPDLNRELTLEADIALILGRDDIDLVNLNRAALALRYRAVSQGVIIYEGDGTAASDFLENTYRLYGDYQIDLNRYYREYRKALQEAYFNGGS
;
A
#
# COMPACT_ATOMS: atom_id res chain seq x y z
N MET A 1 12.93 16.87 -18.21
CA MET A 1 13.39 17.17 -16.84
C MET A 1 12.14 17.33 -15.98
N GLY A 2 11.65 16.25 -15.37
CA GLY A 2 10.51 16.28 -14.44
C GLY A 2 11.02 16.41 -13.02
N GLN A 3 10.55 17.43 -12.30
CA GLN A 3 10.94 17.70 -10.92
C GLN A 3 10.43 16.59 -10.00
N ILE A 4 11.24 16.22 -9.00
CA ILE A 4 10.81 15.42 -7.85
C ILE A 4 9.89 16.31 -7.01
N THR A 5 8.62 16.44 -7.40
CA THR A 5 7.65 17.19 -6.60
C THR A 5 7.03 16.28 -5.56
N ASN A 6 7.66 16.28 -4.39
CA ASN A 6 7.00 15.92 -3.14
C ASN A 6 5.88 16.96 -2.91
N LYS A 7 4.61 16.59 -3.09
CA LYS A 7 3.46 17.50 -2.81
C LYS A 7 3.35 17.92 -1.33
N THR A 8 4.16 17.34 -0.44
CA THR A 8 4.08 17.57 1.02
C THR A 8 5.21 18.40 1.62
N GLY A 9 6.20 18.87 0.84
CA GLY A 9 7.27 19.75 1.37
C GLY A 9 8.10 19.16 2.52
N LEU A 10 7.96 17.86 2.82
CA LEU A 10 8.75 17.16 3.82
C LEU A 10 10.02 16.62 3.15
N ALA A 11 11.13 16.70 3.87
CA ALA A 11 12.43 16.16 3.48
C ALA A 11 12.29 14.78 2.80
N LEU A 12 13.11 14.49 1.78
CA LEU A 12 13.13 13.17 1.11
C LEU A 12 12.96 12.07 2.15
N ASP A 13 11.83 11.33 2.07
CA ASP A 13 11.49 10.31 3.05
C ASP A 13 12.69 9.36 3.19
N SER A 14 13.10 9.09 4.43
CA SER A 14 14.21 8.18 4.75
C SER A 14 14.12 6.83 4.04
N ARG A 15 12.91 6.39 3.69
CA ARG A 15 12.64 5.17 2.90
C ARG A 15 13.17 5.27 1.47
N LEU A 16 13.09 6.44 0.84
CA LEU A 16 13.67 6.67 -0.49
C LEU A 16 15.20 6.62 -0.46
N LYS A 17 15.84 6.91 0.69
CA LYS A 17 17.30 6.78 0.84
C LYS A 17 17.77 5.32 0.85
N LYS A 18 16.87 4.35 1.12
CA LYS A 18 17.17 2.92 1.01
C LYS A 18 17.29 2.46 -0.46
N LEU A 19 16.78 3.25 -1.40
CA LEU A 19 16.87 2.98 -2.83
C LEU A 19 17.95 3.87 -3.46
N PRO A 20 18.96 3.29 -4.14
CA PRO A 20 19.93 4.08 -4.89
C PRO A 20 19.21 4.95 -5.93
N GLN A 21 19.52 6.25 -6.02
CA GLN A 21 18.81 7.18 -6.92
C GLN A 21 18.80 6.73 -8.39
N ASN A 22 19.89 6.10 -8.84
CA ASN A 22 20.00 5.54 -10.19
C ASN A 22 19.02 4.36 -10.43
N ARG A 23 18.71 3.57 -9.41
CA ARG A 23 17.77 2.45 -9.45
C ARG A 23 16.34 2.94 -9.41
N LEU A 24 16.04 3.95 -8.58
CA LEU A 24 14.73 4.60 -8.53
C LEU A 24 14.34 5.17 -9.89
N LYS A 25 15.28 5.86 -10.57
CA LYS A 25 15.03 6.40 -11.90
C LYS A 25 14.75 5.29 -12.93
N LYS A 26 15.56 4.22 -12.94
CA LYS A 26 15.32 3.05 -13.81
C LYS A 26 13.95 2.41 -13.57
N LEU A 27 13.54 2.33 -12.30
CA LEU A 27 12.22 1.83 -11.93
C LEU A 27 11.12 2.73 -12.48
N GLN A 28 11.23 4.05 -12.31
CA GLN A 28 10.26 5.01 -12.88
C GLN A 28 10.19 4.92 -14.41
N ASP A 29 11.35 4.80 -15.08
CA ASP A 29 11.41 4.64 -16.54
C ASP A 29 10.70 3.33 -16.97
N TYR A 30 10.94 2.22 -16.27
CA TYR A 30 10.24 0.95 -16.51
C TYR A 30 8.71 1.08 -16.30
N LEU A 31 8.30 1.65 -15.17
CA LEU A 31 6.88 1.83 -14.80
C LEU A 31 6.14 2.75 -15.79
N SER A 32 6.83 3.74 -16.36
CA SER A 32 6.26 4.62 -17.39
C SER A 32 5.82 3.90 -18.67
N GLY A 33 6.40 2.73 -18.95
CA GLY A 33 5.99 1.86 -20.06
C GLY A 33 4.75 1.01 -19.77
N GLN A 34 4.32 0.93 -18.50
CA GLN A 34 3.25 0.04 -18.04
C GLN A 34 1.92 0.80 -17.97
N LYS A 35 1.12 0.73 -19.04
CA LYS A 35 -0.15 1.48 -19.16
C LYS A 35 -1.25 1.01 -18.21
N ASP A 36 -1.11 -0.20 -17.68
CA ASP A 36 -2.00 -0.81 -16.69
C ASP A 36 -1.78 -0.25 -15.28
N ILE A 37 -0.69 0.47 -15.04
CA ILE A 37 -0.32 0.98 -13.71
C ILE A 37 -0.79 2.42 -13.52
N VAL A 38 -1.62 2.63 -12.50
CA VAL A 38 -2.11 3.94 -12.07
C VAL A 38 -1.12 4.62 -11.12
N ALA A 39 -0.63 3.89 -10.12
CA ALA A 39 0.32 4.42 -9.14
C ALA A 39 1.12 3.29 -8.47
N VAL A 40 2.31 3.63 -7.98
CA VAL A 40 3.15 2.74 -7.16
C VAL A 40 3.57 3.48 -5.88
N TYR A 41 3.36 2.84 -4.74
CA TYR A 41 3.65 3.33 -3.40
C TYR A 41 4.74 2.48 -2.77
N LEU A 42 5.78 3.12 -2.23
CA LEU A 42 6.68 2.50 -1.28
C LEU A 42 6.09 2.64 0.12
N PHE A 43 5.73 1.53 0.75
CA PHE A 43 5.35 1.52 2.15
C PHE A 43 6.22 0.53 2.92
N GLY A 44 6.53 0.86 4.18
CA GLY A 44 7.37 0.00 5.02
C GLY A 44 6.52 -0.82 5.97
N SER A 45 7.09 -1.93 6.43
CA SER A 45 6.57 -2.79 7.49
C SER A 45 6.69 -2.14 8.88
N PHE A 46 6.05 -0.99 9.11
CA PHE A 46 5.84 -0.49 10.46
C PHE A 46 4.41 -0.80 10.91
N GLY A 47 4.26 -1.81 11.78
CA GLY A 47 3.23 -1.79 12.83
C GLY A 47 2.03 -2.75 12.75
N THR A 48 2.04 -3.87 12.03
CA THR A 48 1.01 -4.93 12.22
C THR A 48 1.61 -6.33 12.14
N GLY A 49 1.17 -7.24 13.03
CA GLY A 49 1.77 -8.55 13.31
C GLY A 49 1.71 -9.63 12.21
N TYR A 50 1.67 -9.24 10.94
CA TYR A 50 1.81 -10.12 9.77
C TYR A 50 3.13 -9.82 9.05
N GLN A 51 4.21 -9.86 9.82
CA GLN A 51 5.55 -9.59 9.33
C GLN A 51 6.01 -10.79 8.50
N HIS A 52 6.12 -10.63 7.18
CA HIS A 52 7.02 -11.48 6.41
C HIS A 52 8.44 -11.04 6.77
N ASN A 53 9.12 -11.80 7.63
CA ASN A 53 10.47 -11.50 8.16
C ASN A 53 11.59 -11.43 7.10
N TYR A 54 11.26 -11.47 5.82
CA TYR A 54 12.20 -11.51 4.71
C TYR A 54 12.09 -10.32 3.75
N SER A 55 11.08 -9.44 3.88
CA SER A 55 10.94 -8.24 3.04
C SER A 55 11.20 -6.96 3.83
N ASP A 56 12.20 -6.19 3.38
CA ASP A 56 12.57 -4.89 3.96
C ASP A 56 11.85 -3.71 3.27
N ILE A 57 11.22 -3.99 2.11
CA ILE A 57 10.58 -3.03 1.21
C ILE A 57 9.26 -3.62 0.68
N ASP A 58 8.13 -3.02 1.05
CA ASP A 58 6.83 -3.37 0.46
C ASP A 58 6.45 -2.33 -0.62
N LEU A 59 6.06 -2.81 -1.80
CA LEU A 59 5.64 -1.98 -2.92
C LEU A 59 4.16 -2.20 -3.19
N GLY A 60 3.35 -1.16 -3.00
CA GLY A 60 1.94 -1.15 -3.33
C GLY A 60 1.70 -0.69 -4.74
N ILE A 61 1.11 -1.54 -5.57
CA ILE A 61 0.76 -1.20 -6.94
C ILE A 61 -0.75 -1.03 -7.06
N VAL A 62 -1.16 0.05 -7.70
CA VAL A 62 -2.54 0.31 -8.10
C VAL A 62 -2.63 0.13 -9.61
N PHE A 63 -3.45 -0.81 -10.02
CA PHE A 63 -3.77 -1.06 -11.41
C PHE A 63 -5.03 -0.31 -11.83
N SER A 64 -5.12 0.00 -13.12
CA SER A 64 -6.31 0.52 -13.75
C SER A 64 -7.48 -0.47 -13.54
N PRO A 65 -8.67 0.01 -13.12
CA PRO A 65 -9.87 -0.84 -13.04
C PRO A 65 -10.24 -1.51 -14.37
N GLN A 66 -9.83 -0.92 -15.49
CA GLN A 66 -10.08 -1.43 -16.84
C GLN A 66 -9.04 -2.47 -17.28
N SER A 67 -7.94 -2.63 -16.54
CA SER A 67 -6.82 -3.51 -16.88
C SER A 67 -6.25 -4.16 -15.62
N LEU A 68 -7.09 -4.89 -14.89
CA LEU A 68 -6.63 -5.64 -13.72
C LEU A 68 -5.71 -6.79 -14.16
N PRO A 69 -4.59 -7.01 -13.47
CA PRO A 69 -3.63 -8.04 -13.83
C PRO A 69 -4.13 -9.44 -13.43
N ASP A 70 -3.60 -10.45 -14.13
CA ASP A 70 -3.61 -11.83 -13.67
C ASP A 70 -2.38 -12.10 -12.78
N LEU A 71 -2.33 -13.30 -12.20
CA LEU A 71 -1.22 -13.69 -11.32
C LEU A 71 0.14 -13.69 -12.05
N ASN A 72 0.17 -14.10 -13.33
CA ASN A 72 1.40 -14.13 -14.11
C ASN A 72 1.97 -12.73 -14.32
N ARG A 73 1.10 -11.74 -14.57
CA ARG A 73 1.47 -10.34 -14.72
C ARG A 73 2.00 -9.76 -13.41
N GLU A 74 1.35 -10.07 -12.28
CA GLU A 74 1.82 -9.67 -10.95
C GLU A 74 3.23 -10.22 -10.66
N LEU A 75 3.45 -11.53 -10.86
CA LEU A 75 4.75 -12.17 -10.66
C LEU A 75 5.84 -11.65 -11.60
N THR A 76 5.49 -11.37 -12.86
CA THR A 76 6.43 -10.80 -13.83
C THR A 76 6.86 -9.39 -13.42
N LEU A 77 5.91 -8.56 -12.99
CA LEU A 77 6.19 -7.21 -12.49
C LEU A 77 7.10 -7.26 -11.25
N GLU A 78 6.80 -8.14 -10.30
CA GLU A 78 7.59 -8.31 -9.10
C GLU A 78 9.04 -8.70 -9.43
N ALA A 79 9.23 -9.70 -10.30
CA ALA A 79 10.56 -10.14 -10.74
C ALA A 79 11.34 -9.04 -11.48
N ASP A 80 10.68 -8.30 -12.38
CA ASP A 80 11.31 -7.20 -13.11
C ASP A 80 11.74 -6.07 -12.16
N ILE A 81 10.89 -5.72 -11.20
CA ILE A 81 11.18 -4.68 -10.20
C ILE A 81 12.35 -5.13 -9.31
N ALA A 82 12.36 -6.39 -8.87
CA ALA A 82 13.45 -6.97 -8.10
C ALA A 82 14.79 -6.88 -8.85
N LEU A 83 14.82 -7.24 -10.13
CA LEU A 83 16.00 -7.13 -10.99
C LEU A 83 16.44 -5.68 -11.19
N ILE A 84 15.49 -4.76 -11.42
CA ILE A 84 15.78 -3.34 -11.61
C ILE A 84 16.38 -2.74 -10.36
N LEU A 85 15.84 -3.07 -9.18
CA LEU A 85 16.35 -2.59 -7.89
C LEU A 85 17.61 -3.34 -7.44
N GLY A 86 17.87 -4.53 -7.98
CA GLY A 86 18.99 -5.39 -7.60
C GLY A 86 18.82 -5.96 -6.19
N ARG A 87 17.58 -6.27 -5.81
CA ARG A 87 17.17 -6.74 -4.49
C ARG A 87 16.15 -7.86 -4.64
N ASP A 88 16.23 -8.85 -3.77
CA ASP A 88 15.35 -10.03 -3.70
C ASP A 88 14.37 -9.96 -2.51
N ASP A 89 14.50 -8.95 -1.65
CA ASP A 89 13.71 -8.74 -0.44
C ASP A 89 12.61 -7.67 -0.63
N ILE A 90 11.97 -7.70 -1.80
CA ILE A 90 10.87 -6.82 -2.18
C ILE A 90 9.58 -7.64 -2.23
N ASP A 91 8.51 -7.13 -1.64
CA ASP A 91 7.16 -7.71 -1.73
C ASP A 91 6.25 -6.78 -2.56
N LEU A 92 5.68 -7.29 -3.65
CA LEU A 92 4.74 -6.54 -4.49
C LEU A 92 3.29 -6.82 -4.08
N VAL A 93 2.63 -5.80 -3.53
CA VAL A 93 1.24 -5.89 -3.08
C VAL A 93 0.30 -5.24 -4.08
N ASN A 94 -0.59 -6.04 -4.67
CA ASN A 94 -1.71 -5.52 -5.46
C ASN A 94 -2.74 -4.83 -4.54
N LEU A 95 -2.74 -3.49 -4.53
CA LEU A 95 -3.63 -2.71 -3.66
C LEU A 95 -5.10 -2.78 -4.08
N ASN A 96 -5.41 -3.10 -5.35
CA ASN A 96 -6.79 -3.33 -5.80
C ASN A 96 -7.40 -4.57 -5.14
N ARG A 97 -6.59 -5.58 -4.79
CA ARG A 97 -7.00 -6.84 -4.14
C ARG A 97 -6.68 -6.91 -2.64
N ALA A 98 -5.80 -6.04 -2.15
CA ALA A 98 -5.39 -6.03 -0.75
C ALA A 98 -6.55 -5.70 0.22
N ALA A 99 -6.44 -6.22 1.44
CA ALA A 99 -7.33 -5.86 2.54
C ALA A 99 -7.32 -4.34 2.77
N LEU A 100 -8.48 -3.79 3.14
CA LEU A 100 -8.68 -2.34 3.26
C LEU A 100 -7.69 -1.67 4.23
N ALA A 101 -7.32 -2.34 5.32
CA ALA A 101 -6.31 -1.83 6.26
C ALA A 101 -4.92 -1.70 5.61
N LEU A 102 -4.51 -2.67 4.79
CA LEU A 102 -3.23 -2.65 4.08
C LEU A 102 -3.24 -1.59 2.97
N ARG A 103 -4.35 -1.49 2.23
CA ARG A 103 -4.57 -0.44 1.23
C ARG A 103 -4.46 0.95 1.86
N TYR A 104 -5.17 1.17 2.97
CA TYR A 104 -5.13 2.42 3.72
C TYR A 104 -3.71 2.75 4.20
N ARG A 105 -2.99 1.77 4.76
CA ARG A 105 -1.58 1.94 5.18
C ARG A 105 -0.70 2.40 4.03
N ALA A 106 -0.82 1.75 2.86
CA ALA A 106 -0.03 2.08 1.68
C ALA A 106 -0.26 3.53 1.22
N VAL A 107 -1.51 3.99 1.13
CA VAL A 107 -1.84 5.34 0.64
C VAL A 107 -1.67 6.45 1.69
N SER A 108 -1.78 6.12 2.98
CA SER A 108 -1.68 7.12 4.08
C SER A 108 -0.27 7.32 4.59
N GLN A 109 0.54 6.26 4.61
CA GLN A 109 1.90 6.28 5.16
C GLN A 109 2.97 6.06 4.10
N GLY A 110 2.60 5.55 2.93
CA GLY A 110 3.54 5.28 1.84
C GLY A 110 3.94 6.53 1.08
N VAL A 111 5.01 6.38 0.31
CA VAL A 111 5.56 7.41 -0.58
C VAL A 111 5.30 6.99 -2.01
N ILE A 112 4.71 7.88 -2.81
CA ILE A 112 4.50 7.60 -4.23
C ILE A 112 5.85 7.56 -4.97
N ILE A 113 6.15 6.44 -5.61
CA ILE A 113 7.33 6.27 -6.49
C ILE A 113 6.98 6.67 -7.91
N TYR A 114 5.76 6.35 -8.35
CA TYR A 114 5.30 6.56 -9.71
C TYR A 114 3.80 6.86 -9.71
N GLU A 115 3.40 7.80 -10.56
CA GLU A 115 2.01 8.17 -10.84
C GLU A 115 1.84 8.17 -12.36
N GLY A 116 1.08 7.21 -12.88
CA GLY A 116 0.78 7.09 -14.31
C GLY A 116 -0.51 7.83 -14.69
N ASP A 117 -1.51 7.78 -13.81
CA ASP A 117 -2.78 8.50 -13.96
C ASP A 117 -3.15 9.16 -12.63
N GLY A 118 -2.92 10.47 -12.54
CA GLY A 118 -3.19 11.24 -11.31
C GLY A 118 -4.67 11.33 -10.94
N THR A 119 -5.59 11.26 -11.91
CA THR A 119 -7.03 11.25 -11.65
C THR A 119 -7.42 9.92 -11.03
N ALA A 120 -7.05 8.81 -11.67
CA ALA A 120 -7.34 7.48 -11.15
C ALA A 120 -6.64 7.22 -9.80
N ALA A 121 -5.44 7.78 -9.59
CA ALA A 121 -4.74 7.70 -8.31
C ALA A 121 -5.49 8.47 -7.20
N SER A 122 -6.02 9.66 -7.52
CA SER A 122 -6.84 10.46 -6.60
C SER A 122 -8.14 9.74 -6.25
N ASP A 123 -8.84 9.18 -7.25
CA ASP A 123 -10.08 8.43 -7.05
C ASP A 123 -9.83 7.20 -6.15
N PHE A 124 -8.74 6.48 -6.38
CA PHE A 124 -8.33 5.34 -5.55
C PHE A 124 -8.06 5.76 -4.09
N LEU A 125 -7.38 6.89 -3.92
CA LEU A 125 -7.06 7.45 -2.61
C LEU A 125 -8.34 7.83 -1.87
N GLU A 126 -9.21 8.64 -2.48
CA GLU A 126 -10.49 9.06 -1.89
C GLU A 126 -11.35 7.86 -1.49
N ASN A 127 -11.49 6.89 -2.40
CA ASN A 127 -12.25 5.67 -2.15
C ASN A 127 -11.70 4.89 -0.94
N THR A 128 -10.37 4.79 -0.84
CA THR A 128 -9.71 4.10 0.28
C THR A 128 -9.97 4.81 1.60
N TYR A 129 -9.85 6.14 1.65
CA TYR A 129 -10.11 6.92 2.86
C TYR A 129 -11.57 6.80 3.32
N ARG A 130 -12.51 6.89 2.38
CA ARG A 130 -13.95 6.73 2.67
C ARG A 130 -14.25 5.35 3.26
N LEU A 131 -13.87 4.29 2.55
CA LEU A 131 -14.13 2.92 2.99
C LEU A 131 -13.49 2.63 4.35
N TYR A 132 -12.26 3.10 4.57
CA TYR A 132 -11.58 2.88 5.84
C TYR A 132 -12.25 3.62 7.01
N GLY A 133 -12.76 4.83 6.77
CA GLY A 133 -13.56 5.57 7.76
C GLY A 133 -14.79 4.78 8.20
N ASP A 134 -15.56 4.25 7.24
CA ASP A 134 -16.73 3.40 7.52
C ASP A 134 -16.33 2.12 8.27
N TYR A 135 -15.27 1.45 7.81
CA TYR A 135 -14.74 0.24 8.42
C TYR A 135 -14.31 0.43 9.89
N GLN A 136 -13.66 1.56 10.21
CA GLN A 136 -13.29 1.87 11.59
C GLN A 136 -14.50 2.10 12.49
N ILE A 137 -15.54 2.76 11.98
CA ILE A 137 -16.78 2.99 12.73
C ILE A 137 -17.45 1.64 13.06
N ASP A 138 -17.53 0.75 12.07
CA ASP A 138 -18.14 -0.57 12.23
C ASP A 138 -17.36 -1.47 13.19
N LEU A 139 -16.03 -1.53 13.07
CA LEU A 139 -15.17 -2.26 14.00
C LEU A 139 -15.33 -1.77 15.44
N ASN A 140 -15.33 -0.45 15.64
CA ASN A 140 -15.46 0.14 16.97
C ASN A 140 -16.82 -0.16 17.60
N ARG A 141 -17.88 -0.19 16.78
CA ARG A 141 -19.21 -0.63 17.23
C ARG A 141 -19.19 -2.11 17.62
N TYR A 142 -18.64 -2.99 16.79
CA TYR A 142 -18.55 -4.42 17.08
C TYR A 142 -17.81 -4.71 18.39
N TYR A 143 -16.61 -4.13 18.59
CA TYR A 143 -15.84 -4.32 19.82
C TYR A 143 -16.55 -3.79 21.06
N ARG A 144 -17.32 -2.70 20.93
CA ARG A 144 -18.10 -2.16 22.04
C ARG A 144 -19.19 -3.13 22.48
N GLU A 145 -19.96 -3.67 21.53
CA GLU A 145 -21.02 -4.62 21.82
C GLU A 145 -20.47 -5.95 22.35
N TYR A 146 -19.37 -6.45 21.77
CA TYR A 146 -18.67 -7.64 22.29
C TYR A 146 -18.20 -7.46 23.73
N ARG A 147 -17.62 -6.31 24.09
CA ARG A 147 -17.20 -6.00 25.46
C ARG A 147 -18.39 -5.94 26.44
N LYS A 148 -19.52 -5.36 26.04
CA LYS A 148 -20.73 -5.34 26.86
C LYS A 148 -21.24 -6.76 27.11
N ALA A 149 -21.32 -7.59 26.07
CA ALA A 149 -21.79 -8.98 26.18
C ALA A 149 -20.87 -9.82 27.10
N LEU A 150 -19.55 -9.64 27.03
CA LEU A 150 -18.63 -10.27 27.97
C LEU A 150 -18.88 -9.81 29.40
N GLN A 151 -19.02 -8.50 29.65
CA GLN A 151 -19.34 -8.00 30.99
C GLN A 151 -20.65 -8.59 31.52
N GLU A 152 -21.72 -8.60 30.73
CA GLU A 152 -23.00 -9.19 31.15
C GLU A 152 -22.90 -10.68 31.47
N ALA A 153 -22.16 -11.45 30.66
CA ALA A 153 -21.96 -12.88 30.89
C ALA A 153 -21.13 -13.18 32.16
N TYR A 154 -20.11 -12.38 32.46
CA TYR A 154 -19.27 -12.56 33.66
C TYR A 154 -19.90 -11.99 34.93
N PHE A 155 -20.76 -10.97 34.84
CA PHE A 155 -21.45 -10.39 36.00
C PHE A 155 -22.75 -11.10 36.38
N ASN A 156 -23.43 -11.79 35.45
CA ASN A 156 -24.67 -12.54 35.74
C ASN A 156 -24.47 -14.04 36.04
N GLY A 157 -23.24 -14.58 35.90
CA GLY A 157 -22.92 -15.99 36.16
C GLY A 157 -22.40 -16.30 37.57
N GLY A 158 -22.21 -15.27 38.42
CA GLY A 158 -21.80 -15.42 39.81
C GLY A 158 -22.96 -15.07 40.74
N SER A 159 -23.86 -16.02 40.97
CA SER A 159 -24.89 -15.96 42.01
C SER A 159 -25.06 -17.34 42.62
#